data_AF-A0A9W8D0Q8-F1
#
_entry.id   AF-A0A9W8D0Q8-F1
#
_cell.length_a   1.000
_cell.length_b   1.000
_cell.length_c   1.000
_cell.angle_alpha   90.00
_cell.angle_beta   90.00
_cell.angle_gamma   90.00
#
_symmetry.space_group_name_H-M   'P 1'
#
loop_
_entity.id
_entity.type
_entity.pdbx_description
1 polymer ?
#
loop_
_entity_poly.entity_id
_entity_poly.type
_entity_poly.pdbx_seq_one_letter_code
_entity_poly.pdbx_strand_id
1 'polypeptide(L)' 'EEFLDQVKNYKKQWMVIEGFVYDVKPFINDHPGGSALILGGIGKDMTEAFNGGVYMHHNSARNLMNTSLRIGVLQRI' A
#
# COMPACT_ATOMS: atom_id res chain seq x y z
N GLU A 1 7.41 13.89 5.24
CA GLU A 1 7.88 13.46 6.58
C GLU A 1 6.81 12.69 7.35
N GLU A 2 5.56 13.18 7.39
CA GLU A 2 4.42 12.52 8.06
C GLU A 2 4.26 11.03 7.71
N PHE A 3 4.31 10.64 6.43
CA PHE A 3 4.15 9.23 6.04
C PHE A 3 5.17 8.30 6.73
N LEU A 4 6.45 8.69 6.74
CA LEU A 4 7.48 7.87 7.36
C LEU A 4 7.40 7.89 8.89
N ASP A 5 6.98 9.01 9.48
CA ASP A 5 6.75 9.14 10.91
C ASP A 5 5.62 8.21 11.38
N GLN A 6 4.49 8.21 10.68
CA GLN A 6 3.35 7.31 10.94
C GLN A 6 3.76 5.84 10.88
N VAL A 7 4.59 5.46 9.90
CA VAL A 7 5.07 4.07 9.78
C VAL A 7 6.09 3.72 10.87
N LYS A 8 7.10 4.57 11.10
CA LYS A 8 8.22 4.25 12.00
C LYS A 8 7.84 4.36 13.47
N ASN A 9 7.15 5.43 13.85
CA ASN A 9 6.87 5.79 15.23
C ASN A 9 5.49 5.29 15.68
N TYR A 10 4.49 5.35 14.81
CA TYR A 10 3.12 4.91 15.11
C TYR A 10 2.77 3.52 14.58
N LYS A 11 3.76 2.82 13.98
CA LYS A 11 3.65 1.43 13.48
C LYS A 11 2.49 1.23 12.49
N LYS A 12 2.10 2.29 11.79
CA LYS A 12 1.09 2.23 10.74
C LYS A 12 1.56 1.29 9.63
N GLN A 13 0.65 0.43 9.17
CA GLN A 13 0.91 -0.49 8.06
C GLN A 13 0.52 0.21 6.76
N TRP A 14 1.26 1.26 6.43
CA TRP A 14 0.94 2.10 5.27
C TRP A 14 1.93 1.85 4.13
N MET A 15 1.45 1.95 2.91
CA MET A 15 2.27 1.95 1.70
C MET A 15 1.71 2.91 0.66
N VAL A 16 2.55 3.25 -0.31
CA VAL A 16 2.20 4.18 -1.39
C VAL A 16 2.04 3.41 -2.69
N ILE A 17 0.94 3.65 -3.41
CA ILE A 17 0.74 3.15 -4.76
C ILE A 17 0.16 4.30 -5.59
N GLU A 18 0.84 4.65 -6.68
CA GLU A 18 0.47 5.71 -7.62
C GLU A 18 0.25 7.06 -6.92
N GLY A 19 1.08 7.38 -5.92
CA GLY A 19 1.00 8.61 -5.14
C GLY A 19 -0.13 8.63 -4.10
N PHE A 20 -0.93 7.58 -3.96
CA PHE A 20 -1.93 7.45 -2.90
C PHE A 20 -1.39 6.63 -1.73
N VAL A 21 -1.82 7.00 -0.52
CA VAL A 21 -1.47 6.27 0.71
C VAL A 21 -2.61 5.31 1.07
N TYR A 22 -2.26 4.06 1.33
CA TYR A 22 -3.20 3.01 1.72
C TYR A 22 -2.86 2.46 3.09
N ASP A 23 -3.86 2.33 3.97
CA ASP A 23 -3.75 1.52 5.19
C ASP A 23 -4.08 0.07 4.85
N VAL A 24 -3.03 -0.76 4.74
CA VAL A 24 -3.18 -2.16 4.33
C VAL A 24 -3.38 -3.10 5.51
N LYS A 25 -3.34 -2.60 6.76
CA LYS A 25 -3.49 -3.44 7.97
C LYS A 25 -4.66 -4.43 7.89
N PRO A 26 -5.88 -4.05 7.48
CA PRO A 26 -7.00 -4.99 7.46
C PRO A 26 -6.91 -6.03 6.35
N PHE A 27 -6.03 -5.86 5.36
CA PHE A 27 -5.95 -6.71 4.16
C PHE A 27 -4.73 -7.63 4.12
N ILE A 28 -3.76 -7.48 5.05
CA ILE A 28 -2.49 -8.24 5.03
C ILE A 28 -2.70 -9.74 4.88
N ASN A 29 -3.62 -10.33 5.63
CA ASN A 29 -3.86 -11.78 5.64
C ASN A 29 -4.74 -12.27 4.49
N ASP A 30 -5.48 -11.35 3.85
CA ASP A 30 -6.44 -11.67 2.80
C ASP A 30 -5.84 -11.48 1.40
N HIS A 31 -4.59 -10.99 1.33
CA HIS A 31 -3.91 -10.76 0.07
C HIS A 31 -3.66 -12.08 -0.68
N PRO A 32 -4.21 -12.28 -1.89
CA PRO A 32 -4.05 -13.52 -2.64
C PRO A 32 -2.60 -13.86 -3.01
N GLY A 33 -1.74 -12.84 -3.16
CA GLY A 33 -0.31 -13.02 -3.40
C GLY A 33 0.50 -13.39 -2.15
N GLY A 34 -0.15 -13.48 -0.98
CA GLY A 34 0.46 -13.78 0.31
C GLY A 34 0.84 -12.56 1.14
N SER A 35 0.76 -12.70 2.46
CA SER A 35 1.01 -11.63 3.43
C SER A 35 2.45 -11.11 3.43
N ALA A 36 3.42 -11.98 3.13
CA ALA A 36 4.84 -11.63 3.11
C ALA A 36 5.16 -10.49 2.12
N LEU A 37 4.49 -10.46 0.97
CA LEU A 37 4.67 -9.41 -0.04
C LEU A 37 4.18 -8.05 0.47
N ILE A 38 3.04 -8.02 1.18
CA ILE A 38 2.52 -6.78 1.78
C ILE A 38 3.41 -6.31 2.92
N LEU A 39 3.80 -7.22 3.82
CA LEU A 39 4.67 -6.89 4.96
C LEU A 39 6.03 -6.33 4.50
N GLY A 40 6.58 -6.85 3.41
CA GLY A 40 7.81 -6.34 2.80
C GLY A 40 7.68 -4.95 2.17
N GLY A 41 6.46 -4.50 1.88
CA GLY A 41 6.15 -3.21 1.24
C GLY A 41 5.79 -2.07 2.21
N ILE A 42 5.69 -2.33 3.52
CA ILE A 42 5.33 -1.31 4.50
C ILE A 42 6.36 -0.17 4.51
N GLY A 43 5.86 1.06 4.45
CA GLY A 43 6.68 2.28 4.41
C GLY A 43 7.33 2.56 3.07
N LYS A 44 6.94 1.89 1.99
CA LYS A 44 7.53 2.02 0.66
C LYS A 44 6.52 2.47 -0.39
N ASP A 45 7.05 2.98 -1.49
CA ASP A 45 6.33 3.11 -2.74
C ASP A 45 6.36 1.77 -3.47
N MET A 46 5.20 1.13 -3.59
CA MET A 46 5.00 -0.18 -4.19
C MET A 46 4.38 -0.09 -5.59
N THR A 47 4.37 1.10 -6.19
CA THR A 47 3.76 1.35 -7.51
C THR A 47 4.28 0.39 -8.58
N GLU A 48 5.61 0.25 -8.71
CA GLU A 48 6.21 -0.62 -9.71
C GLU A 48 5.85 -2.09 -9.49
N ALA A 49 5.94 -2.56 -8.23
CA ALA A 49 5.61 -3.93 -7.89
C ALA A 49 4.14 -4.28 -8.21
N PHE A 50 3.22 -3.33 -7.95
CA PHE A 50 1.79 -3.48 -8.21
C PHE A 50 1.43 -3.40 -9.71
N ASN A 51 2.24 -2.68 -10.50
CA ASN A 51 2.03 -2.41 -11.93
C ASN A 51 2.86 -3.33 -12.85
N GLY A 52 3.21 -4.53 -12.41
CA GLY A 52 3.86 -5.55 -13.24
C GLY A 52 5.35 -5.78 -12.98
N GLY A 53 6.00 -5.01 -12.09
CA GLY A 53 7.36 -5.31 -11.65
C GLY A 53 7.45 -6.60 -10.81
N VAL A 54 6.39 -6.91 -10.06
CA VAL A 54 6.22 -8.20 -9.37
C VAL A 54 4.98 -8.91 -9.89
N TYR A 55 3.84 -8.21 -9.93
CA TYR A 55 2.60 -8.75 -10.45
C TYR A 55 1.73 -7.65 -11.04
N MET A 56 1.11 -7.92 -12.18
CA MET A 56 0.21 -6.97 -12.85
C MET A 56 -1.21 -7.10 -12.29
N HIS A 57 -1.59 -6.22 -11.38
CA HIS A 57 -2.92 -6.28 -10.75
C HIS A 57 -4.04 -5.79 -11.67
N HIS A 58 -5.15 -6.53 -11.68
CA HIS A 58 -6.37 -6.22 -12.43
C HIS A 58 -7.17 -5.08 -11.78
N ASN A 59 -8.15 -4.54 -12.52
CA ASN A 59 -9.03 -3.46 -12.05
C ASN A 59 -9.79 -3.81 -10.76
N SER A 60 -10.11 -5.08 -10.51
CA SER A 60 -10.76 -5.51 -9.27
C SER A 60 -9.92 -5.22 -8.02
N ALA A 61 -8.61 -5.48 -8.06
CA ALA A 61 -7.70 -5.16 -6.97
C ALA A 61 -7.57 -3.64 -6.76
N ARG A 62 -7.52 -2.88 -7.85
CA ARG A 62 -7.52 -1.40 -7.80
C ARG A 62 -8.79 -0.86 -7.15
N ASN A 63 -9.94 -1.40 -7.53
CA ASN A 63 -11.22 -0.99 -6.96
C ASN A 63 -11.26 -1.27 -5.46
N LEU A 64 -10.89 -2.47 -5.02
CA LEU A 64 -10.81 -2.83 -3.61
C LEU A 64 -9.93 -1.85 -2.82
N MET A 65 -8.71 -1.58 -3.31
CA MET A 65 -7.80 -0.66 -2.63
C MET A 65 -8.40 0.75 -2.53
N ASN A 66 -9.01 1.24 -3.61
CA ASN A 66 -9.54 2.59 -3.68
C ASN A 66 -10.78 2.80 -2.81
N THR A 67 -11.63 1.78 -2.68
CA THR A 67 -12.88 1.88 -1.90
C THR A 67 -12.68 1.57 -0.42
N SER A 68 -11.68 0.78 -0.06
CA SER A 68 -11.61 0.19 1.28
C SER A 68 -10.32 0.47 2.04
N LEU A 69 -9.22 0.80 1.36
CA LEU A 69 -7.89 0.93 1.98
C LEU A 69 -7.27 2.32 1.85
N ARG A 70 -7.72 3.14 0.89
CA ARG A 70 -7.15 4.47 0.64
C ARG A 70 -7.45 5.42 1.80
N ILE A 71 -6.42 6.08 2.31
CA ILE A 71 -6.54 7.04 3.42
C ILE A 71 -6.08 8.45 3.05
N GLY A 72 -5.41 8.63 1.91
CA GLY A 72 -4.94 9.95 1.50
C GLY A 72 -4.08 9.94 0.24
N VAL A 73 -3.45 11.09 0.00
CA VAL A 73 -2.52 11.34 -1.11
C VAL A 73 -1.17 11.72 -0.52
N LEU A 74 -0.09 11.16 -1.06
CA LEU A 74 1.26 11.57 -0.72
C LEU A 74 1.55 12.91 -1.41
N GLN A 75 1.45 14.01 -0.66
CA GLN A 75 1.92 15.31 -1.14
C GLN A 75 3.45 15.33 -1.14
N ARG A 76 4.04 15.59 -2.31
CA ARG A 76 5.44 15.98 -2.43
C ARG A 76 5.48 17.51 -2.44
N ILE A 77 6.06 18.09 -1.40
CA ILE A 77 6.35 19.52 -1.30
C ILE A 77 7.75 19.77 -1.86
#